data_AF-W7AWU8-F1
#
_entry.id   AF-W7AWU8-F1
#
_cell.length_a   1.000
_cell.length_b   1.000
_cell.length_c   1.000
_cell.angle_alpha   90.00
_cell.angle_beta   90.00
_cell.angle_gamma   90.00
#
_symmetry.space_group_name_H-M   'P 1'
#
loop_
_entity.id
_entity.type
_entity.pdbx_description
1 polymer ?
#
loop_
_entity_poly.entity_id
_entity_poly.type
_entity_poly.pdbx_seq_one_letter_code
_entity_poly.pdbx_strand_id
1 'polypeptide(L)' 'MVIAYFGEKFKQWNTASDASLALAENKPVILIRPKNLHHPLKELSERANVTVSTIPEAVQVLKYIFD' A
#
# COMPACT_ATOMS: atom_id res chain seq x y z
N MET A 1 -7.39 9.51 2.36
CA MET A 1 -6.49 8.35 2.58
C MET A 1 -6.80 7.29 1.54
N VAL A 2 -5.79 6.55 1.07
CA VAL A 2 -5.90 5.48 0.07
C VAL A 2 -5.29 4.21 0.65
N ILE A 3 -5.86 3.06 0.30
CA ILE A 3 -5.33 1.74 0.64
C ILE A 3 -5.03 1.02 -0.69
N ALA A 4 -3.76 0.75 -0.94
CA ALA A 4 -3.29 0.10 -2.15
C ALA A 4 -3.04 -1.38 -1.86
N TYR A 5 -3.96 -2.24 -2.32
CA TYR A 5 -3.87 -3.69 -2.12
C TYR A 5 -3.19 -4.39 -3.30
N PHE A 6 -2.05 -5.01 -3.03
CA PHE A 6 -1.35 -5.85 -3.99
C PHE A 6 -1.61 -7.33 -3.71
N GLY A 7 -2.27 -7.99 -4.66
CA GLY A 7 -2.53 -9.43 -4.63
C GLY A 7 -1.38 -10.24 -5.23
N GLU A 8 -1.54 -11.56 -5.21
CA GLU A 8 -0.48 -12.49 -5.64
C GLU A 8 -0.46 -12.76 -7.14
N LYS A 9 -1.53 -12.41 -7.85
CA LYS A 9 -1.73 -12.73 -9.27
C LYS A 9 -1.68 -11.47 -10.12
N PHE A 10 -1.08 -11.63 -11.31
CA PHE A 10 -0.92 -10.60 -12.33
C PHE A 10 -0.07 -9.41 -11.89
N LYS A 11 0.37 -8.63 -12.87
CA LYS A 11 1.08 -7.37 -12.61
C LYS A 11 0.03 -6.28 -12.39
N GLN A 12 -0.05 -5.72 -11.19
CA GLN A 12 -1.06 -4.73 -10.80
C GLN A 12 -0.60 -3.29 -11.09
N TRP A 13 -0.36 -3.00 -12.38
CA TRP A 13 0.12 -1.69 -12.84
C TRP A 13 -0.82 -0.55 -12.49
N ASN A 14 -2.14 -0.78 -12.59
CA ASN A 14 -3.14 0.24 -12.25
C ASN A 14 -3.07 0.60 -10.77
N THR A 15 -2.98 -0.40 -9.88
CA THR A 15 -2.81 -0.17 -8.43
C THR A 15 -1.55 0.62 -8.13
N ALA A 16 -0.42 0.29 -8.78
CA ALA A 16 0.82 1.02 -8.60
C ALA A 16 0.73 2.48 -9.09
N SER A 17 0.05 2.70 -10.22
CA SER A 17 -0.21 4.03 -10.78
C SER A 17 -1.08 4.87 -9.84
N ASP A 18 -2.21 4.34 -9.39
CA ASP A 18 -3.15 5.03 -8.50
C ASP A 18 -2.52 5.35 -7.14
N ALA A 19 -1.75 4.41 -6.58
CA ALA A 19 -1.00 4.62 -5.34
C ALA A 19 0.07 5.70 -5.50
N SER A 20 0.78 5.72 -6.64
CA SER A 20 1.80 6.73 -6.93
C SER A 20 1.20 8.13 -7.09
N LEU A 21 0.03 8.22 -7.72
CA LEU A 21 -0.71 9.48 -7.84
C LEU A 21 -1.17 9.98 -6.47
N ALA A 22 -1.73 9.10 -5.63
CA ALA A 22 -2.14 9.47 -4.28
C ALA A 22 -0.96 10.02 -3.45
N LEU A 23 0.22 9.40 -3.56
CA LEU A 23 1.44 9.88 -2.93
C LEU A 23 1.88 11.24 -3.47
N ALA A 24 1.80 11.46 -4.78
CA ALA A 24 2.12 12.75 -5.39
C ALA A 24 1.19 13.87 -4.92
N GLU A 25 -0.08 13.54 -4.64
CA GLU A 25 -1.07 14.46 -4.07
C GLU A 25 -1.01 14.56 -2.53
N ASN A 26 0.03 14.01 -1.88
CA ASN A 26 0.19 13.98 -0.43
C ASN A 26 -1.01 13.32 0.32
N LYS A 27 -1.75 12.42 -0.33
CA LYS A 27 -2.78 11.63 0.35
C LYS A 27 -2.11 10.52 1.16
N PRO A 28 -2.49 10.29 2.43
CA PRO A 28 -1.96 9.17 3.19
C PRO A 28 -2.23 7.84 2.49
N VAL A 29 -1.21 6.99 2.36
CA VAL A 29 -1.28 5.68 1.69
C VAL A 29 -0.88 4.55 2.64
N ILE A 30 -1.76 3.55 2.74
CA ILE A 30 -1.44 2.23 3.30
C ILE A 30 -1.19 1.27 2.14
N LEU A 31 0.01 0.71 2.05
CA LEU A 31 0.37 -0.29 1.05
C LEU A 31 0.25 -1.69 1.65
N ILE A 32 -0.57 -2.56 1.06
CA ILE A 32 -0.67 -3.96 1.44
C ILE A 32 0.04 -4.78 0.37
N ARG A 33 1.10 -5.51 0.71
CA ARG A 33 1.84 -6.34 -0.25
C ARG A 33 2.37 -7.64 0.36
N PRO A 34 2.28 -8.78 -0.35
CA PRO A 34 2.94 -10.01 0.06
C PRO A 34 4.46 -9.93 -0.07
N LYS A 35 5.17 -10.85 0.61
CA LYS A 35 6.65 -10.88 0.69
C LYS A 35 7.34 -11.00 -0.66
N ASN A 36 6.76 -11.73 -1.61
CA ASN A 36 7.27 -11.85 -2.97
C ASN A 36 7.30 -10.51 -3.73
N LEU A 37 6.50 -9.52 -3.31
CA LEU A 37 6.48 -8.18 -3.87
C LEU A 37 7.35 -7.18 -3.08
N HIS A 38 8.22 -7.66 -2.18
CA HIS A 38 9.14 -6.82 -1.43
C HIS A 38 10.11 -6.04 -2.31
N HIS A 39 10.75 -6.71 -3.26
CA HIS A 39 11.69 -6.07 -4.17
C HIS A 39 10.97 -5.27 -5.28
N PRO A 40 9.94 -5.80 -5.97
CA PRO A 40 9.23 -5.06 -7.01
C PRO A 40 8.56 -3.76 -6.54
N LEU A 41 8.09 -3.71 -5.30
CA LEU A 41 7.38 -2.55 -4.75
C LEU A 41 8.21 -1.77 -3.73
N LYS A 42 9.53 -1.94 -3.71
CA LYS A 42 10.41 -1.31 -2.70
C LYS A 42 10.26 0.21 -2.68
N GLU A 43 10.40 0.85 -3.84
CA GLU A 43 10.33 2.33 -3.96
C GLU A 43 8.95 2.87 -3.58
N LEU A 44 7.88 2.17 -3.97
CA LEU A 44 6.52 2.56 -3.61
C LEU A 44 6.28 2.41 -2.09
N SER A 45 6.83 1.36 -1.50
CA SER A 45 6.76 1.08 -0.05
C SER A 45 7.53 2.10 0.78
N GLU A 46 8.71 2.53 0.32
CA GLU A 46 9.51 3.59 0.97
C GLU A 46 8.80 4.95 1.00
N ARG A 47 7.92 5.19 0.02
CA ARG A 47 7.11 6.42 -0.05
C ARG A 47 5.77 6.32 0.68
N ALA A 48 5.24 5.12 0.88
CA ALA A 48 3.98 4.90 1.58
C ALA A 48 4.11 5.24 3.08
N ASN A 49 3.02 5.73 3.69
CA ASN A 49 3.02 6.06 5.11
C ASN A 49 3.10 4.80 5.98
N VAL A 50 2.42 3.73 5.56
CA VAL A 50 2.46 2.44 6.22
C VAL A 50 2.48 1.34 5.17
N THR A 51 3.33 0.32 5.38
CA THR A 51 3.34 -0.89 4.56
C THR A 51 3.05 -2.10 5.45
N VAL A 52 2.10 -2.94 5.04
CA VAL A 52 1.69 -4.17 5.73
C VAL A 52 1.67 -5.36 4.76
N SER A 53 1.65 -6.57 5.30
CA SER A 53 1.62 -7.80 4.52
C SER A 53 0.22 -8.37 4.33
N THR A 54 -0.74 -7.98 5.19
CA THR A 54 -2.08 -8.57 5.19
C THR A 54 -3.19 -7.53 5.38
N ILE A 55 -4.41 -7.86 4.95
CA ILE A 55 -5.60 -7.02 5.16
C ILE A 55 -5.90 -6.81 6.66
N PRO A 56 -5.84 -7.83 7.54
CA PRO A 56 -6.03 -7.61 8.98
C PRO A 56 -5.06 -6.60 9.60
N GLU A 57 -3.78 -6.60 9.20
CA GLU A 57 -2.81 -5.58 9.64
C GLU A 57 -3.21 -4.18 9.16
N ALA A 58 -3.70 -4.04 7.92
CA ALA A 58 -4.21 -2.76 7.43
C ALA A 58 -5.40 -2.25 8.26
N VAL A 59 -6.32 -3.15 8.66
CA VAL A 59 -7.45 -2.80 9.52
C VAL A 59 -6.99 -2.34 10.91
N GLN A 60 -5.95 -2.95 11.47
CA GLN A 60 -5.36 -2.49 12.74
C GLN A 60 -4.77 -1.08 12.62
N VAL A 61 -4.09 -0.79 11.52
CA VAL A 61 -3.55 0.56 11.22
C VAL A 61 -4.68 1.57 11.11
N LEU A 62 -5.76 1.23 10.39
CA LEU A 62 -6.93 2.10 10.27
C LEU A 62 -7.57 2.39 11.63
N LYS A 63 -7.73 1.37 12.46
CA LYS A 63 -8.26 1.51 13.81
C LYS A 63 -7.40 2.46 14.64
N TYR A 64 -6.08 2.29 14.61
CA TYR A 64 -5.16 3.19 15.31
C TYR A 64 -5.22 4.65 14.83
N ILE A 65 -5.52 4.89 13.55
CA ILE A 65 -5.59 6.25 12.98
C ILE A 65 -6.89 6.97 13.33
N PHE A 66 -8.00 6.24 13.47
CA PHE A 66 -9.35 6.80 13.63
C PHE A 66 -9.97 6.65 15.02
N ASP A 67 -9.37 5.83 15.89
CA ASP A 67 -9.62 5.88 17.33
C ASP A 67 -9.02 7.18 17.93
#